data_AF-A0A2U1MU50-F1
#
_entry.id   AF-A0A2U1MU50-F1
#
_cell.length_a   1.000
_cell.length_b   1.000
_cell.length_c   1.000
_cell.angle_alpha   90.00
_cell.angle_beta   90.00
_cell.angle_gamma   90.00
#
_symmetry.space_group_name_H-M   'P 1'
#
loop_
_entity.id
_entity.type
_entity.pdbx_description
1 polymer ?
#
loop_
_entity_poly.entity_id
_entity_poly.type
_entity_poly.pdbx_seq_one_letter_code
_entity_poly.pdbx_strand_id
1 'polypeptide(L)'
;MQQSLGRRVLDQYKCMQVYIIEAESALNGTCLVKLMGRSTSHIALSATLSCREYLVIVQSKMVAGHDIRIEELLQNGHAVVVVTERDESGNPVVLDVRIWLKSELKSWLDKDHKGELFTVKYIDPTYMIRSVTANATTNLYCTLLAHSAIHGIMAGYTGFVAGPINKR
;
A
#
# COMPACT_ATOMS: atom_id res chain seq x y z
N MET A 1 -4.20 14.68 -10.85
CA MET A 1 -4.15 13.56 -9.87
C MET A 1 -3.64 12.23 -10.45
N GLN A 2 -4.02 11.81 -11.68
CA GLN A 2 -3.57 10.52 -12.25
C GLN A 2 -2.06 10.45 -12.60
N GLN A 3 -1.42 11.56 -13.00
CA GLN A 3 0.00 11.54 -13.39
C GLN A 3 0.98 11.47 -12.20
N SER A 4 0.65 12.07 -11.06
CA SER A 4 1.43 11.94 -9.82
C SER A 4 1.26 10.57 -9.16
N LEU A 5 0.18 9.85 -9.48
CA LEU A 5 -0.10 8.51 -8.98
C LEU A 5 0.82 7.45 -9.61
N GLY A 6 1.11 7.58 -10.91
CA GLY A 6 1.89 6.60 -11.66
C GLY A 6 3.27 6.31 -11.07
N ARG A 7 3.93 7.32 -10.46
CA ARG A 7 5.26 7.12 -9.86
C ARG A 7 5.22 6.42 -8.51
N ARG A 8 4.31 6.80 -7.62
CA ARG A 8 4.13 6.10 -6.35
C ARG A 8 3.74 4.64 -6.58
N VAL A 9 2.95 4.39 -7.63
CA VAL A 9 2.62 3.03 -8.06
C VAL A 9 3.86 2.30 -8.59
N LEU A 10 4.71 2.94 -9.39
CA LEU A 10 5.94 2.31 -9.91
C LEU A 10 6.95 1.98 -8.81
N ASP A 11 7.22 2.93 -7.90
CA ASP A 11 8.15 2.75 -6.79
C ASP A 11 7.58 1.70 -5.81
N GLN A 12 6.27 1.72 -5.54
CA GLN A 12 5.61 0.65 -4.78
C GLN A 12 5.71 -0.70 -5.49
N TYR A 13 5.45 -0.77 -6.79
CA TYR A 13 5.56 -2.00 -7.56
C TYR A 13 6.97 -2.62 -7.46
N LYS A 14 8.03 -1.79 -7.55
CA LYS A 14 9.40 -2.26 -7.35
C LYS A 14 9.61 -2.81 -5.94
N CYS A 15 9.12 -2.12 -4.90
CA CYS A 15 9.16 -2.64 -3.54
C CYS A 15 8.39 -3.96 -3.41
N MET A 16 7.21 -4.05 -4.02
CA MET A 16 6.39 -5.26 -3.99
C MET A 16 7.09 -6.47 -4.62
N GLN A 17 7.83 -6.28 -5.72
CA GLN A 17 8.63 -7.37 -6.30
C GLN A 17 9.71 -7.88 -5.35
N VAL A 18 10.40 -6.98 -4.65
CA VAL A 18 11.38 -7.37 -3.62
C VAL A 18 10.69 -8.17 -2.51
N TYR A 19 9.46 -7.82 -2.15
CA TYR A 19 8.71 -8.52 -1.09
C TYR A 19 8.20 -9.88 -1.53
N ILE A 20 7.84 -10.05 -2.79
CA ILE A 20 7.49 -11.37 -3.35
C ILE A 20 8.71 -12.28 -3.28
N ILE A 21 9.88 -11.81 -3.75
CA ILE A 21 11.14 -12.57 -3.68
C ILE A 21 11.49 -12.92 -2.22
N GLU A 22 11.30 -11.98 -1.28
CA GLU A 22 11.59 -12.20 0.14
C GLU A 22 10.63 -13.21 0.79
N ALA A 23 9.37 -13.24 0.35
CA ALA A 23 8.38 -14.20 0.79
C ALA A 23 8.72 -15.60 0.28
N GLU A 24 9.07 -15.74 -1.01
CA GLU A 24 9.50 -17.00 -1.65
C GLU A 24 10.78 -17.56 -1.04
N SER A 25 11.68 -16.69 -0.59
CA SER A 25 12.98 -17.09 -0.01
C SER A 25 12.85 -17.80 1.35
N ALA A 26 11.69 -17.75 2.01
CA ALA A 26 11.46 -18.41 3.30
C ALA A 26 10.41 -19.51 3.17
N LEU A 27 10.67 -20.70 3.74
CA LEU A 27 9.68 -21.78 3.78
C LEU A 27 8.40 -21.28 4.47
N ASN A 28 7.26 -21.43 3.79
CA ASN A 28 5.97 -20.88 4.19
C ASN A 28 6.05 -19.39 4.60
N GLY A 29 6.79 -18.59 3.83
CA GLY A 29 7.07 -17.19 4.12
C GLY A 29 5.92 -16.25 3.77
N THR A 30 5.43 -15.49 4.75
CA THR A 30 4.41 -14.45 4.55
C THR A 30 4.99 -13.07 4.81
N CYS A 31 4.82 -12.16 3.84
CA CYS A 31 5.21 -10.77 3.96
C CYS A 31 3.99 -9.87 4.21
N LEU A 32 3.92 -9.27 5.39
CA LEU A 32 2.94 -8.25 5.72
C LEU A 32 3.49 -6.87 5.34
N VAL A 33 2.87 -6.23 4.36
CA VAL A 33 3.30 -4.93 3.83
C VAL A 33 2.27 -3.85 4.19
N LYS A 34 2.75 -2.81 4.86
CA LYS A 34 1.93 -1.62 5.13
C LYS A 34 2.05 -0.64 3.95
N LEU A 35 0.96 -0.44 3.20
CA LEU A 35 0.94 0.53 2.11
C LEU A 35 0.22 1.82 2.51
N MET A 36 0.71 2.93 1.96
CA MET A 36 0.11 4.24 2.16
C MET A 36 -1.28 4.35 1.54
N GLY A 37 -2.27 4.83 2.31
CA GLY A 37 -3.59 5.15 1.76
C GLY A 37 -4.64 5.42 2.83
N ARG A 38 -4.68 6.66 3.36
CA ARG A 38 -5.56 7.08 4.48
C ARG A 38 -7.06 7.01 4.18
N SER A 39 -7.47 7.21 2.93
CA SER A 39 -8.89 7.35 2.56
C SER A 39 -9.28 6.53 1.33
N THR A 40 -8.33 6.29 0.43
CA THR A 40 -8.57 5.55 -0.82
C THR A 40 -7.42 4.60 -1.11
N SER A 41 -7.75 3.34 -1.37
CA SER A 41 -6.80 2.25 -1.64
C SER A 41 -6.23 2.26 -3.06
N HIS A 42 -6.35 3.37 -3.81
CA HIS A 42 -5.94 3.42 -5.21
C HIS A 42 -4.48 3.05 -5.45
N ILE A 43 -3.56 3.44 -4.56
CA ILE A 43 -2.14 3.12 -4.72
C ILE A 43 -1.91 1.62 -4.49
N ALA A 44 -2.49 1.08 -3.41
CA ALA A 44 -2.44 -0.35 -3.09
C ALA A 44 -3.08 -1.21 -4.19
N LEU A 45 -4.24 -0.81 -4.70
CA LEU A 45 -4.96 -1.49 -5.77
C LEU A 45 -4.18 -1.44 -7.08
N SER A 46 -3.66 -0.29 -7.48
CA SER A 46 -2.87 -0.18 -8.71
C SER A 46 -1.55 -0.93 -8.62
N ALA A 47 -0.87 -0.92 -7.46
CA ALA A 47 0.32 -1.72 -7.24
C ALA A 47 -0.01 -3.22 -7.33
N THR A 48 -1.12 -3.63 -6.72
CA THR A 48 -1.56 -5.03 -6.73
C THR A 48 -1.96 -5.51 -8.12
N LEU A 49 -2.74 -4.74 -8.87
CA LEU A 49 -3.09 -5.07 -10.25
C LEU A 49 -1.86 -5.18 -11.17
N SER A 50 -0.78 -4.47 -10.82
CA SER A 50 0.47 -4.53 -11.57
C SER A 50 1.30 -5.78 -11.24
N CYS A 51 1.05 -6.41 -10.08
CA CYS A 51 1.65 -7.67 -9.66
C CYS A 51 0.71 -8.83 -10.04
N ARG A 52 1.20 -9.85 -10.74
CA ARG A 52 0.36 -10.99 -11.17
C ARG A 52 0.28 -12.12 -10.15
N GLU A 53 1.03 -12.04 -9.05
CA GLU A 53 1.28 -13.18 -8.15
C GLU A 53 0.88 -12.89 -6.70
N TYR A 54 0.11 -13.82 -6.12
CA TYR A 54 -0.20 -14.07 -4.70
C TYR A 54 -0.29 -12.86 -3.74
N LEU A 55 -1.07 -11.85 -4.12
CA LEU A 55 -1.19 -10.61 -3.36
C LEU A 55 -2.64 -10.36 -2.94
N VAL A 56 -2.88 -10.38 -1.63
CA VAL A 56 -4.18 -10.03 -1.03
C VAL A 56 -4.14 -8.64 -0.44
N ILE A 57 -5.06 -7.79 -0.89
CA ILE A 57 -5.28 -6.48 -0.30
C ILE A 57 -6.33 -6.64 0.81
N VAL A 58 -5.92 -6.43 2.05
CA VAL A 58 -6.80 -6.36 3.21
C VAL A 58 -7.04 -4.90 3.52
N GLN A 59 -8.25 -4.40 3.22
CA GLN A 59 -8.64 -3.07 3.68
C GLN A 59 -9.03 -3.14 5.17
N SER A 60 -8.59 -2.18 5.97
CA SER A 60 -8.83 -2.14 7.43
C SER A 60 -10.32 -2.22 7.85
N LYS A 61 -11.28 -1.79 7.01
CA LYS A 61 -12.72 -1.98 7.28
C LYS A 61 -13.22 -3.42 7.12
N MET A 62 -12.50 -4.28 6.38
CA MET A 62 -12.83 -5.70 6.22
C MET A 62 -12.35 -6.58 7.40
N VAL A 63 -11.48 -6.05 8.27
CA VAL A 63 -10.93 -6.78 9.42
C VAL A 63 -12.00 -7.04 10.50
N ALA A 64 -13.14 -6.34 10.46
CA ALA A 64 -14.21 -6.44 11.46
C ALA A 64 -15.33 -7.45 11.14
N GLY A 65 -15.22 -8.26 10.06
CA GLY A 65 -16.31 -9.21 9.75
C GLY A 65 -16.25 -9.97 8.44
N HIS A 66 -15.09 -10.09 7.81
CA HIS A 66 -14.89 -11.11 6.78
C HIS A 66 -13.69 -11.96 7.18
N ASP A 67 -13.91 -13.27 7.25
CA ASP A 67 -12.86 -14.27 7.21
C ASP A 67 -12.02 -13.98 5.97
N ILE A 68 -10.88 -13.32 6.18
CA ILE A 68 -9.80 -13.40 5.23
C ILE A 68 -9.51 -14.90 5.19
N ARG A 69 -9.77 -15.56 4.06
CA ARG A 69 -9.48 -17.00 3.90
C ARG A 69 -7.96 -17.19 3.83
N ILE A 70 -7.32 -16.97 4.97
CA ILE A 70 -5.90 -17.16 5.24
C ILE A 70 -5.51 -18.59 4.82
N GLU A 71 -6.42 -19.55 5.03
CA GLU A 71 -6.35 -20.93 4.56
C GLU A 71 -6.03 -21.08 3.06
N GLU A 72 -6.71 -20.34 2.17
CA GLU A 72 -6.44 -20.41 0.72
C GLU A 72 -5.11 -19.78 0.33
N LEU A 73 -4.62 -18.84 1.15
CA LEU A 73 -3.36 -18.14 0.91
C LEU A 73 -2.17 -18.98 1.34
N LEU A 74 -2.31 -19.73 2.44
CA LEU A 74 -1.29 -20.63 2.94
C LEU A 74 -1.17 -21.92 2.14
N GLN A 75 -2.20 -22.35 1.41
CA GLN A 75 -2.10 -23.50 0.50
C GLN A 75 -1.03 -23.31 -0.59
N ASN A 76 -0.70 -22.06 -0.95
CA ASN A 76 0.33 -21.74 -1.94
C ASN A 76 1.72 -21.52 -1.33
N GLY A 77 1.90 -21.70 -0.01
CA GLY A 77 3.15 -21.53 0.71
C GLY A 77 3.54 -20.06 0.98
N HIS A 78 3.31 -19.14 0.05
CA HIS A 78 3.73 -17.74 0.20
C HIS A 78 2.58 -16.77 -0.02
N ALA A 79 2.52 -15.72 0.80
CA ALA A 79 1.51 -14.68 0.68
C ALA A 79 2.07 -13.30 0.97
N VAL A 80 1.67 -12.31 0.18
CA VAL A 80 1.89 -10.90 0.48
C VAL A 80 0.55 -10.28 0.89
N VAL A 81 0.49 -9.76 2.10
CA VAL A 81 -0.72 -9.13 2.65
C VAL A 81 -0.49 -7.63 2.70
N VAL A 82 -1.30 -6.88 1.96
CA VAL A 82 -1.25 -5.41 1.95
C VAL A 82 -2.32 -4.86 2.87
N VAL A 83 -1.91 -4.06 3.85
CA VAL A 83 -2.82 -3.38 4.78
C VAL A 83 -2.82 -1.89 4.49
N THR A 84 -4.02 -1.31 4.37
CA THR A 84 -4.22 0.14 4.23
C THR A 84 -4.84 0.74 5.50
N GLU A 85 -4.24 1.80 6.03
CA GLU A 85 -4.73 2.52 7.22
C GLU A 85 -5.85 3.50 6.88
N ARG A 86 -6.88 3.61 7.74
CA ARG A 86 -7.90 4.66 7.61
C ARG A 86 -8.17 5.32 8.97
N ASP A 87 -7.59 6.50 9.17
CA ASP A 87 -7.92 7.37 10.30
C ASP A 87 -8.79 8.54 9.84
N GLU A 88 -10.02 8.61 10.36
CA GLU A 88 -11.01 9.66 10.02
C GLU A 88 -10.85 10.97 10.82
N SER A 89 -9.95 11.07 11.82
CA SER A 89 -10.01 12.20 12.79
C SER A 89 -8.71 12.73 13.40
N GLY A 90 -7.55 12.53 12.78
CA GLY A 90 -6.39 13.36 13.11
C GLY A 90 -5.74 13.17 14.50
N ASN A 91 -5.92 12.05 15.20
CA ASN A 91 -5.06 11.66 16.33
C ASN A 91 -5.00 10.12 16.48
N PRO A 92 -3.92 9.56 17.08
CA PRO A 92 -3.47 8.21 16.80
C PRO A 92 -4.12 7.17 17.73
N VAL A 93 -4.66 6.09 17.16
CA VAL A 93 -4.29 4.71 17.56
C VAL A 93 -4.43 3.84 16.33
N VAL A 94 -3.29 3.53 15.72
CA VAL A 94 -3.17 2.45 14.73
C VAL A 94 -3.60 1.18 15.46
N LEU A 95 -4.76 0.63 15.11
CA LEU A 95 -5.04 -0.74 15.47
C LEU A 95 -3.96 -1.57 14.78
N ASP A 96 -3.04 -2.13 15.55
CA ASP A 96 -1.92 -2.91 15.02
C ASP A 96 -2.47 -4.18 14.36
N VAL A 97 -2.84 -4.07 13.08
CA VAL A 97 -3.24 -5.21 12.22
C VAL A 97 -2.17 -6.30 12.26
N ARG A 98 -0.92 -5.92 12.50
CA ARG A 98 0.20 -6.83 12.76
C ARG A 98 -0.04 -7.76 13.95
N ILE A 99 -0.52 -7.25 15.08
CA ILE A 99 -0.75 -8.06 16.28
C ILE A 99 -1.91 -9.02 16.04
N TRP A 100 -3.01 -8.51 15.48
CA TRP A 100 -4.17 -9.32 15.12
C TRP A 100 -3.83 -10.42 14.12
N LEU A 101 -3.12 -10.09 13.04
CA LEU A 101 -2.75 -11.08 12.02
C LEU A 101 -1.81 -12.15 12.59
N LYS A 102 -0.88 -11.76 13.47
CA LYS A 102 -0.01 -12.72 14.17
C LYS A 102 -0.79 -13.65 15.09
N SER A 103 -1.78 -13.14 15.82
CA SER A 103 -2.61 -13.99 16.68
C SER A 103 -3.46 -14.96 15.86
N GLU A 104 -4.02 -14.50 14.73
CA GLU A 104 -4.86 -15.33 13.86
C GLU A 104 -4.03 -16.44 13.19
N LEU A 105 -2.87 -16.08 12.61
CA LEU A 105 -1.95 -17.04 12.01
C LEU A 105 -1.44 -18.07 13.02
N LYS A 106 -1.20 -17.66 14.26
CA LYS A 106 -0.80 -18.59 15.33
C LYS A 106 -1.95 -19.54 15.68
N SER A 107 -3.18 -19.04 15.81
CA SER A 107 -4.34 -19.90 16.06
C SER A 107 -4.61 -20.87 14.92
N TRP A 108 -4.35 -20.48 13.67
CA TRP A 108 -4.49 -21.34 12.51
C TRP A 108 -3.41 -22.44 12.48
N LEU A 109 -2.15 -22.07 12.74
CA LEU A 109 -1.03 -23.01 12.81
C LEU A 109 -1.23 -24.06 13.91
N ASP A 110 -1.74 -23.65 15.08
CA ASP A 110 -2.01 -24.56 16.21
C ASP A 110 -3.15 -25.55 15.91
N LYS A 111 -4.08 -25.21 15.01
CA LYS A 111 -5.24 -26.04 14.63
C LYS A 111 -4.89 -27.04 13.53
N ASP A 112 -4.37 -26.57 12.40
CA ASP A 112 -4.32 -27.37 11.16
C ASP A 112 -2.91 -27.90 10.81
N HIS A 113 -1.84 -27.23 11.24
CA HIS A 113 -0.46 -27.52 10.78
C HIS A 113 0.56 -27.53 11.94
N LYS A 114 0.32 -28.39 12.94
CA LYS A 114 1.25 -28.56 14.07
C LYS A 114 2.62 -29.06 13.59
N GLY A 115 3.63 -28.20 13.66
CA GLY A 115 5.04 -28.53 13.38
C GLY A 115 5.61 -27.88 12.12
N GLU A 116 4.82 -27.15 11.33
CA GLU A 116 5.35 -26.39 10.21
C GLU A 116 6.05 -25.10 10.65
N LEU A 117 7.17 -24.80 9.99
CA LEU A 117 7.90 -23.55 10.19
C LEU A 117 7.24 -22.47 9.35
N PHE A 118 6.69 -21.46 10.01
CA PHE A 118 6.04 -20.32 9.36
C PHE A 118 6.77 -19.02 9.70
N THR A 119 7.17 -18.26 8.67
CA THR A 119 7.96 -17.03 8.85
C THR A 119 7.15 -15.82 8.43
N VAL A 120 6.83 -14.93 9.37
CA VAL A 120 6.16 -13.65 9.08
C VAL A 120 7.15 -12.49 9.12
N LYS A 121 7.36 -11.85 7.97
CA LYS A 121 8.15 -10.62 7.86
C LYS A 121 7.21 -9.43 7.72
N TYR A 122 7.43 -8.40 8.52
CA TYR A 122 6.68 -7.14 8.43
C TYR A 122 7.55 -6.08 7.78
N ILE A 123 7.03 -5.41 6.75
CA ILE A 123 7.77 -4.41 5.99
C ILE A 123 6.91 -3.14 5.86
N ASP A 124 7.52 -2.02 6.24
CA ASP A 124 6.91 -0.70 6.11
C ASP A 124 7.72 0.18 5.14
N PRO A 125 7.36 0.21 3.84
CA PRO A 125 8.01 1.07 2.86
C PRO A 125 7.58 2.54 2.93
N THR A 126 6.82 2.98 3.94
CA THR A 126 6.25 4.33 3.98
C THR A 126 7.29 5.43 3.77
N TYR A 127 8.43 5.35 4.47
CA TYR A 127 9.52 6.31 4.27
C TYR A 127 10.23 6.14 2.94
N MET A 128 10.40 4.90 2.48
CA MET A 128 11.06 4.62 1.20
C MET A 128 10.28 5.25 0.04
N ILE A 129 8.96 5.09 0.01
CA ILE A 129 8.10 5.61 -1.07
C ILE A 129 7.98 7.14 -1.02
N ARG A 130 8.04 7.75 0.18
CA ARG A 130 7.90 9.20 0.35
C ARG A 130 9.20 9.98 0.12
N SER A 131 10.35 9.35 0.30
CA SER A 131 11.65 10.01 0.27
C SER A 131 12.37 9.92 -1.07
N VAL A 132 11.82 9.24 -2.07
CA VAL A 132 12.43 9.17 -3.40
C VAL A 132 12.39 10.53 -4.07
N THR A 133 13.51 10.92 -4.70
CA THR A 133 13.60 12.13 -5.53
C THR A 133 12.56 12.12 -6.65
N ALA A 134 12.07 13.28 -7.06
CA ALA A 134 11.06 13.39 -8.11
C ALA A 134 11.63 13.03 -9.50
N ASN A 135 10.84 12.32 -10.32
CA ASN A 135 11.15 12.08 -11.74
C ASN A 135 10.73 13.28 -12.61
N ALA A 136 11.24 13.35 -13.83
CA ALA A 136 10.96 14.38 -14.82
C ALA A 136 9.45 14.68 -14.97
N THR A 137 8.58 13.65 -15.02
CA THR A 137 7.13 13.85 -15.13
C THR A 137 6.54 14.55 -13.90
N THR A 138 6.98 14.20 -12.70
CA THR A 138 6.53 14.84 -11.45
C THR A 138 7.08 16.27 -11.34
N ASN A 139 8.33 16.49 -11.74
CA ASN A 139 8.91 17.84 -11.80
C ASN A 139 8.13 18.72 -12.78
N LEU A 140 7.87 18.24 -14.00
CA LEU A 140 7.07 18.95 -14.99
C LEU A 140 5.67 19.28 -14.46
N TYR A 141 5.03 18.31 -13.80
CA TYR A 141 3.70 18.49 -13.20
C TYR A 141 3.71 19.58 -12.11
N CYS A 142 4.70 19.55 -11.21
CA CYS A 142 4.85 20.57 -10.18
C CYS A 142 5.12 21.96 -10.78
N THR A 143 5.93 22.05 -11.83
CA THR A 143 6.20 23.31 -12.53
C THR A 143 4.94 23.86 -13.20
N LEU A 144 4.16 23.01 -13.86
CA LEU A 144 2.88 23.42 -14.48
C LEU A 144 1.90 23.95 -13.42
N LEU A 145 1.75 23.22 -12.31
CA LEU A 145 0.92 23.67 -11.19
C LEU A 145 1.38 25.01 -10.62
N ALA A 146 2.70 25.19 -10.46
CA ALA A 146 3.27 26.44 -9.97
C ALA A 146 2.96 27.61 -10.91
N HIS A 147 3.17 27.45 -12.22
CA HIS A 147 2.83 28.50 -13.20
C HIS A 147 1.33 28.81 -13.23
N SER A 148 0.45 27.80 -13.22
CA SER A 148 -0.99 28.02 -13.18
C SER A 148 -1.44 28.75 -11.91
N ALA A 149 -0.84 28.43 -10.77
CA ALA A 149 -1.11 29.13 -9.51
C ALA A 149 -0.64 30.60 -9.57
N ILE A 150 0.56 30.85 -10.09
CA ILE A 150 1.09 32.22 -10.23
C ILE A 150 0.21 33.05 -11.18
N HIS A 151 -0.19 32.50 -12.33
CA HIS A 151 -1.09 33.19 -13.25
C HIS A 151 -2.45 33.50 -12.62
N GLY A 152 -3.02 32.56 -11.87
CA GLY A 152 -4.29 32.79 -11.17
C GLY A 152 -4.18 33.90 -10.10
N ILE A 153 -3.07 33.95 -9.37
CA ILE A 153 -2.79 35.02 -8.41
C ILE A 153 -2.64 36.37 -9.13
N MET A 154 -1.91 36.42 -10.24
CA MET A 154 -1.74 37.67 -11.02
C MET A 154 -3.06 38.18 -11.62
N ALA A 155 -4.01 37.29 -11.90
CA ALA A 155 -5.36 37.65 -12.33
C ALA A 155 -6.29 38.10 -11.18
N GLY A 156 -5.81 38.10 -9.93
CA GLY A 156 -6.57 38.54 -8.75
C GLY A 156 -7.42 37.46 -8.09
N TYR A 157 -7.28 36.18 -8.47
CA TYR A 157 -8.01 35.09 -7.82
C TYR A 157 -7.40 34.75 -6.46
N THR A 158 -8.27 34.50 -5.46
CA THR A 158 -7.89 34.06 -4.11
C THR A 158 -8.72 32.83 -3.70
N GLY A 159 -8.20 32.00 -2.81
CA GLY A 159 -8.93 30.80 -2.32
C GLY A 159 -9.12 29.68 -3.36
N PHE A 160 -8.37 29.69 -4.47
CA PHE A 160 -8.47 28.68 -5.52
C PHE A 160 -7.37 27.63 -5.44
N VAL A 161 -7.59 26.46 -6.06
CA VAL A 161 -6.61 25.38 -6.18
C VAL A 161 -6.34 25.11 -7.66
N ALA A 162 -5.08 25.20 -8.07
CA ALA A 162 -4.67 24.83 -9.42
C ALA A 162 -4.58 23.31 -9.54
N GLY A 163 -5.11 22.76 -10.63
CA GLY A 163 -5.11 21.32 -10.88
C GLY A 163 -5.53 21.00 -12.31
N PRO A 164 -4.91 20.00 -12.96
CA PRO A 164 -5.32 19.56 -14.28
C PRO A 164 -6.59 18.73 -14.21
N ILE A 165 -7.48 18.95 -15.16
CA ILE A 165 -8.78 18.29 -15.30
C ILE A 165 -8.78 17.58 -16.65
N ASN A 166 -9.15 16.30 -16.68
CA ASN A 166 -9.16 15.49 -17.91
C ASN A 166 -7.84 15.48 -18.71
N LYS A 167 -6.69 15.42 -18.02
CA LYS A 167 -5.35 15.45 -18.62
C LYS A 167 -5.04 16.72 -19.45
N ARG A 168 -5.80 17.79 -19.23
CA ARG A 168 -5.53 19.14 -19.75
C ARG A 168 -5.17 20.07 -18.60
#